data_AF-A0A850V123-F1
#
_entry.id   AF-A0A850V123-F1
#
_cell.length_a   1.000
_cell.length_b   1.000
_cell.length_c   1.000
_cell.angle_alpha   90.00
_cell.angle_beta   90.00
_cell.angle_gamma   90.00
#
_symmetry.space_group_name_H-M   'P 1'
#
loop_
_entity.id
_entity.type
_entity.pdbx_description
1 polymer ?
#
loop_
_entity_poly.entity_id
_entity_poly.type
_entity_poly.pdbx_seq_one_letter_code
_entity_poly.pdbx_strand_id
1 'polypeptide(L)'
;RKPADLQNLAPGTHPPFITYNGEVRTDVNKIEEFLEDVLAPPKYLKLSPKHPESNTAGMDIFAKFSAFIKNSRPEANEALERGLLKTLQKLDEYLNSPLPDEIDENSLEDVTVSTRKFLDGNEMTLADCNLLPKLHIVKV
;
A
#
# COMPACT_ATOMS: atom_id res chain seq x y z
N ARG A 1 26.44 -20.10 12.22
CA ARG A 1 25.33 -21.01 12.61
C ARG A 1 24.04 -20.36 12.08
N LYS A 2 23.22 -21.03 11.26
CA LYS A 2 21.92 -20.46 10.86
C LYS A 2 21.08 -20.20 12.13
N PRO A 3 20.42 -19.03 12.30
CA PRO A 3 19.50 -18.81 13.42
C PRO A 3 18.53 -19.98 13.56
N ALA A 4 18.16 -20.32 14.81
CA ALA A 4 17.29 -21.46 15.10
C ALA A 4 15.97 -21.39 14.31
N ASP A 5 15.47 -20.18 14.06
CA ASP A 5 14.23 -19.91 13.33
C ASP A 5 14.30 -20.26 11.83
N LEU A 6 15.50 -20.45 11.27
CA LEU A 6 15.69 -20.91 9.88
C LEU A 6 15.67 -22.43 9.72
N GLN A 7 15.61 -23.21 10.81
CA GLN A 7 15.61 -24.68 10.73
C GLN A 7 14.31 -25.22 10.13
N ASN A 8 13.19 -24.51 10.35
CA ASN A 8 11.88 -24.88 9.82
C ASN A 8 11.61 -24.27 8.43
N LEU A 9 12.55 -23.50 7.88
CA LEU A 9 12.42 -22.87 6.58
C LEU A 9 12.81 -23.86 5.47
N ALA A 10 11.94 -24.05 4.48
CA ALA A 10 12.28 -24.86 3.33
C ALA A 10 13.54 -24.31 2.63
N PRO A 11 14.47 -25.18 2.16
CA PRO A 11 15.62 -24.72 1.39
C PRO A 11 15.16 -23.91 0.17
N GLY A 12 15.70 -22.70 0.01
CA GLY A 12 15.36 -21.82 -1.11
C GLY A 12 14.15 -20.91 -0.88
N THR A 13 13.55 -20.87 0.30
CA THR A 13 12.56 -19.84 0.61
C THR A 13 13.20 -18.46 0.55
N HIS A 14 12.72 -17.64 -0.39
CA HIS A 14 13.14 -16.25 -0.53
C HIS A 14 12.40 -15.37 0.50
N PRO A 15 13.08 -14.38 1.11
CA PRO A 15 12.41 -13.37 1.91
C PRO A 15 11.45 -12.52 1.03
N PRO A 16 10.39 -11.95 1.63
CA PRO A 16 10.06 -11.98 3.06
C PRO A 16 9.29 -13.22 3.51
N PHE A 17 9.51 -13.60 4.77
CA PHE A 17 8.76 -14.63 5.50
C PHE A 17 8.74 -14.25 6.99
N ILE A 18 7.80 -14.79 7.75
CA ILE A 18 7.75 -14.64 9.22
C ILE A 18 7.64 -16.01 9.89
N THR A 19 8.01 -16.07 11.16
CA THR A 19 7.75 -17.23 12.02
C THR A 19 6.88 -16.78 13.19
N TYR A 20 5.74 -17.43 13.39
CA TYR A 20 4.82 -17.15 14.49
C TYR A 20 4.46 -18.46 15.19
N ASN A 21 4.69 -18.55 16.50
CA ASN A 21 4.51 -19.78 17.30
C ASN A 21 5.20 -21.02 16.69
N GLY A 22 6.37 -20.84 16.07
CA GLY A 22 7.15 -21.90 15.43
C GLY A 22 6.69 -22.29 14.02
N GLU A 23 5.57 -21.75 13.54
CA GLU A 23 5.08 -21.94 12.18
C GLU A 23 5.65 -20.86 11.24
N VAL A 24 6.21 -21.29 10.11
CA VAL A 24 6.73 -20.40 9.08
C VAL A 24 5.61 -20.03 8.11
N ARG A 25 5.45 -18.74 7.85
CA ARG A 25 4.53 -18.21 6.84
C ARG A 25 5.31 -17.47 5.77
N THR A 26 4.97 -17.79 4.53
CA THR A 26 5.55 -17.23 3.29
C THR A 26 4.43 -16.61 2.47
N ASP A 27 4.77 -15.75 1.50
CA ASP A 27 3.84 -14.91 0.72
C ASP A 27 3.39 -13.67 1.51
N VAL A 28 3.70 -12.49 0.98
CA VAL A 28 3.44 -11.21 1.64
C VAL A 28 1.95 -11.01 1.92
N ASN A 29 1.08 -11.35 0.97
CA ASN A 29 -0.36 -11.13 1.11
C ASN A 29 -0.95 -12.06 2.18
N LYS A 30 -0.51 -13.32 2.19
CA LYS A 30 -0.95 -14.28 3.21
C LYS A 30 -0.43 -13.94 4.61
N ILE A 31 0.77 -13.37 4.68
CA ILE A 31 1.35 -12.88 5.95
C ILE A 31 0.54 -11.69 6.46
N GLU A 32 0.19 -10.75 5.59
CA GLU A 32 -0.63 -9.59 5.92
C GLU A 32 -2.02 -10.01 6.45
N GLU A 33 -2.73 -10.86 5.69
CA GLU A 33 -4.04 -11.41 6.08
C GLU A 33 -3.97 -12.12 7.45
N PHE A 34 -2.93 -12.92 7.66
CA PHE A 34 -2.73 -13.63 8.92
C PHE A 34 -2.48 -12.69 10.10
N LEU A 35 -1.63 -11.66 9.91
CA LEU A 35 -1.30 -10.73 10.97
C LEU A 35 -2.51 -9.89 11.38
N GLU A 36 -3.34 -9.46 10.42
CA GLU A 36 -4.55 -8.70 10.68
C GLU A 36 -5.61 -9.53 11.43
N ASP A 37 -5.72 -10.83 11.13
CA ASP A 37 -6.65 -11.74 11.83
C ASP A 37 -6.17 -12.10 13.24
N VAL A 38 -4.87 -12.40 13.41
CA VAL A 38 -4.32 -12.86 14.69
C VAL A 38 -4.04 -11.71 15.66
N LEU A 39 -3.60 -10.55 15.16
CA LEU A 39 -3.32 -9.37 15.98
C LEU A 39 -4.52 -8.42 15.96
N ALA A 40 -5.61 -8.86 16.59
CA ALA A 40 -6.90 -8.15 16.59
C ALA A 40 -7.22 -7.42 17.92
N PRO A 41 -8.24 -6.53 17.93
CA PRO A 41 -8.76 -5.91 19.14
C PRO A 41 -9.26 -6.92 20.19
N PRO A 42 -9.27 -6.57 21.49
CA PRO A 42 -8.95 -5.25 22.07
C PRO A 42 -7.44 -5.02 22.29
N LYS A 43 -6.59 -6.02 22.03
CA LYS A 43 -5.16 -5.94 22.35
C LYS A 43 -4.34 -5.20 21.29
N TYR A 44 -4.76 -5.29 20.03
CA TYR A 44 -4.10 -4.68 18.89
C TYR A 44 -5.11 -3.87 18.07
N LEU A 45 -4.65 -2.85 17.36
CA LEU A 45 -5.50 -2.04 16.49
C LEU A 45 -5.77 -2.81 15.19
N LYS A 46 -6.99 -2.68 14.65
CA LYS A 46 -7.34 -3.16 13.32
C LYS A 46 -6.73 -2.22 12.27
N LEU A 47 -6.00 -2.75 11.29
CA LEU A 47 -5.31 -1.95 10.26
C LEU A 47 -5.96 -2.03 8.89
N SER A 48 -6.96 -2.89 8.69
CA SER A 48 -7.73 -2.93 7.44
C SER A 48 -8.37 -1.57 7.17
N PRO A 49 -8.24 -1.02 5.94
CA PRO A 49 -8.93 0.21 5.58
C PRO A 49 -10.44 0.01 5.55
N LYS A 50 -11.16 1.10 5.81
CA LYS A 50 -12.63 1.17 5.77
C LYS A 50 -13.13 1.31 4.35
N HIS A 51 -12.44 2.11 3.52
CA HIS A 51 -12.87 2.42 2.17
C HIS A 51 -12.16 1.48 1.17
N PRO A 52 -12.90 0.66 0.40
CA PRO A 52 -12.28 -0.27 -0.55
C PRO A 52 -11.37 0.42 -1.58
N GLU A 53 -11.70 1.67 -1.94
CA GLU A 53 -10.92 2.46 -2.89
C GLU A 53 -9.48 2.70 -2.40
N SER A 54 -9.25 2.84 -1.08
CA SER A 54 -7.92 3.02 -0.51
C SER A 54 -6.96 1.87 -0.85
N ASN A 55 -7.47 0.64 -0.99
CA ASN A 55 -6.67 -0.52 -1.39
C ASN A 55 -6.21 -0.47 -2.85
N THR A 56 -6.98 0.22 -3.70
CA THR A 56 -6.74 0.29 -5.14
C THR A 56 -6.07 1.59 -5.57
N ALA A 57 -6.15 2.63 -4.74
CA ALA A 57 -5.49 3.92 -4.97
C ALA A 57 -3.98 3.71 -5.14
N GLY A 58 -3.45 4.13 -6.30
CA GLY A 58 -2.02 4.03 -6.59
C GLY A 58 -1.48 2.62 -6.88
N MET A 59 -2.33 1.59 -6.99
CA MET A 59 -1.86 0.20 -7.19
C MET A 59 -1.02 0.00 -8.47
N ASP A 60 -1.32 0.77 -9.53
CA ASP A 60 -0.64 0.67 -10.82
C ASP A 60 0.67 1.45 -10.90
N ILE A 61 0.94 2.35 -9.94
CA ILE A 61 2.07 3.30 -10.01
C ILE A 61 3.40 2.56 -10.15
N PHE A 62 3.62 1.55 -9.31
CA PHE A 62 4.89 0.82 -9.31
C PHE A 62 5.11 0.03 -10.61
N ALA A 63 4.04 -0.49 -11.22
CA ALA A 63 4.12 -1.19 -12.49
C ALA A 63 4.46 -0.23 -13.64
N LYS A 64 3.83 0.96 -13.68
CA LYS A 64 4.14 2.01 -14.67
C LYS A 64 5.55 2.55 -14.49
N PHE A 65 5.97 2.80 -13.26
CA PHE A 65 7.34 3.20 -12.94
C PHE A 65 8.36 2.16 -13.38
N SER A 66 8.11 0.88 -13.07
CA SER A 66 8.98 -0.22 -13.49
C SER A 66 9.12 -0.31 -15.01
N ALA A 67 8.03 -0.09 -15.75
CA ALA A 67 8.06 -0.06 -17.21
C ALA A 67 8.86 1.13 -17.74
N PHE A 68 8.70 2.31 -17.12
CA PHE A 68 9.43 3.52 -17.49
C PHE A 68 10.94 3.40 -17.23
N ILE A 69 11.35 3.01 -16.02
CA ILE A 69 12.78 2.99 -15.62
C ILE A 69 13.58 1.88 -16.32
N LYS A 70 12.92 0.77 -16.69
CA LYS A 70 13.54 -0.33 -17.44
C LYS A 70 13.51 -0.13 -18.96
N ASN A 71 12.94 0.98 -19.43
CA ASN A 71 12.82 1.23 -20.85
C ASN A 71 14.20 1.46 -21.49
N SER A 72 14.49 0.71 -22.55
CA SER A 72 15.71 0.88 -23.35
C SER A 72 15.47 1.57 -24.69
N ARG A 73 14.23 1.97 -24.99
CA ARG A 73 13.79 2.50 -26.30
C ARG A 73 13.42 3.99 -26.19
N PRO A 74 14.27 4.92 -26.64
CA PRO A 74 14.04 6.36 -26.48
C PRO A 74 12.69 6.83 -27.04
N GLU A 75 12.20 6.24 -28.12
CA GLU A 75 10.92 6.56 -28.76
C GLU A 75 9.69 6.23 -27.88
N ALA A 76 9.85 5.35 -26.89
CA ALA A 76 8.76 4.98 -25.96
C ALA A 76 8.78 5.81 -24.66
N ASN A 77 9.84 6.60 -24.40
CA ASN A 77 10.01 7.34 -23.14
C ASN A 77 8.81 8.23 -22.83
N GLU A 78 8.43 9.08 -23.77
CA GLU A 78 7.36 10.07 -23.58
C GLU A 78 6.01 9.39 -23.25
N ALA A 79 5.70 8.28 -23.93
CA ALA A 79 4.46 7.55 -23.70
C ALA A 79 4.44 6.87 -22.32
N LEU A 80 5.58 6.30 -21.89
CA LEU A 80 5.71 5.65 -20.59
C LEU A 80 5.70 6.66 -19.44
N GLU A 81 6.40 7.78 -19.58
CA GLU A 81 6.40 8.88 -18.63
C GLU A 81 4.98 9.43 -18.44
N ARG A 82 4.27 9.71 -19.54
CA ARG A 82 2.87 10.13 -19.51
C ARG A 82 1.97 9.11 -18.82
N GLY A 83 2.24 7.82 -19.05
CA GLY A 83 1.53 6.73 -18.38
C GLY A 83 1.74 6.72 -16.86
N LEU A 84 2.97 6.95 -16.40
CA LEU A 84 3.30 7.09 -14.98
C LEU A 84 2.66 8.34 -14.36
N LEU A 85 2.80 9.50 -15.01
CA LEU A 85 2.20 10.76 -14.55
C LEU A 85 0.68 10.64 -14.40
N LYS A 86 0.00 9.96 -15.33
CA LYS A 86 -1.44 9.70 -15.22
C LYS A 86 -1.81 8.88 -13.99
N THR A 87 -0.98 7.90 -13.60
CA THR A 87 -1.24 7.10 -12.39
C THR A 87 -0.96 7.88 -11.10
N LEU A 88 0.04 8.77 -11.11
CA LEU A 88 0.30 9.67 -9.98
C LEU A 88 -0.82 10.70 -9.83
N GLN A 89 -1.31 11.25 -10.93
CA GLN A 89 -2.45 12.17 -10.94
C GLN A 89 -3.70 11.53 -10.34
N LYS A 90 -4.01 10.28 -10.69
CA LYS A 90 -5.15 9.56 -10.08
C LYS A 90 -5.02 9.39 -8.56
N LEU A 91 -3.80 9.14 -8.07
CA LEU A 91 -3.56 9.06 -6.64
C LEU A 91 -3.72 10.43 -5.98
N ASP A 92 -3.22 11.49 -6.60
CA ASP A 92 -3.39 12.87 -6.13
C ASP A 92 -4.87 13.27 -6.08
N GLU A 93 -5.65 12.96 -7.13
CA GLU A 93 -7.09 13.16 -7.17
C GLU A 93 -7.79 12.44 -6.01
N TYR A 94 -7.41 11.18 -5.74
CA TYR A 94 -7.94 10.43 -4.60
C TYR A 94 -7.60 11.10 -3.26
N LEU A 95 -6.33 11.47 -3.04
CA LEU A 95 -5.87 12.09 -1.79
C LEU A 95 -6.51 13.46 -1.53
N ASN A 96 -6.80 14.23 -2.58
CA ASN A 96 -7.46 15.53 -2.45
C ASN A 96 -9.00 15.42 -2.36
N SER A 97 -9.60 14.31 -2.76
CA SER A 97 -11.05 14.11 -2.68
C SER A 97 -11.47 13.71 -1.27
N PRO A 98 -12.40 14.44 -0.60
CA PRO A 98 -12.87 14.09 0.74
C PRO A 98 -13.49 12.70 0.80
N LEU A 99 -13.18 11.94 1.86
CA LEU A 99 -13.86 10.67 2.16
C LEU A 99 -15.26 10.91 2.74
N PRO A 100 -16.18 9.93 2.71
CA PRO A 100 -17.49 10.04 3.33
C PRO A 100 -17.42 10.42 4.82
N ASP A 101 -16.43 9.91 5.56
CA ASP A 101 -16.20 10.22 6.97
C ASP A 101 -15.81 11.71 7.21
N GLU A 102 -15.38 12.44 6.17
CA GLU A 102 -15.01 13.87 6.25
C GLU A 102 -16.17 14.81 5.90
N ILE A 103 -17.30 14.28 5.40
CA ILE A 103 -18.43 15.06 4.92
C ILE A 103 -19.53 15.06 5.99
N ASP A 104 -19.85 16.23 6.53
CA ASP A 104 -21.00 16.42 7.42
C ASP A 104 -22.17 17.02 6.63
N GLU A 105 -23.22 16.23 6.40
CA GLU A 105 -24.44 16.65 5.69
C GLU A 105 -25.19 17.82 6.37
N ASN A 106 -24.89 18.11 7.65
CA ASN A 106 -25.49 19.21 8.40
C ASN A 106 -24.60 20.46 8.45
N SER A 107 -23.38 20.40 7.88
CA SER A 107 -22.48 21.55 7.79
C SER A 107 -22.97 22.52 6.71
N LEU A 108 -22.81 23.82 6.97
CA LEU A 108 -23.06 24.87 5.97
C LEU A 108 -21.88 25.04 5.00
N GLU A 109 -20.73 24.43 5.32
CA GLU A 109 -19.51 24.50 4.51
C GLU A 109 -19.30 23.18 3.77
N ASP A 110 -19.23 23.26 2.44
CA ASP A 110 -18.84 22.13 1.59
C ASP A 110 -17.33 21.86 1.74
N VAL A 111 -16.98 20.69 2.26
CA VAL A 111 -15.60 20.21 2.22
C VAL A 111 -15.28 19.84 0.78
N THR A 112 -14.48 20.66 0.11
CA THR A 112 -14.11 20.47 -1.32
C THR A 112 -12.73 19.85 -1.50
N VAL A 113 -11.88 19.93 -0.48
CA VAL A 113 -10.53 19.36 -0.46
C VAL A 113 -10.33 18.62 0.85
N SER A 114 -9.88 17.37 0.77
CA SER A 114 -9.61 16.53 1.92
C SER A 114 -8.46 17.10 2.77
N THR A 115 -8.53 16.88 4.08
CA THR A 115 -7.45 17.24 5.02
C THR A 115 -6.87 16.02 5.74
N ARG A 116 -7.29 14.81 5.33
CA ARG A 116 -6.81 13.56 5.91
C ARG A 116 -5.31 13.37 5.68
N LYS A 117 -4.67 12.66 6.61
CA LYS A 117 -3.21 12.46 6.59
C LYS A 117 -2.76 11.30 5.70
N PHE A 118 -3.58 10.27 5.54
CA PHE A 118 -3.27 8.99 4.91
C PHE A 118 -4.38 8.54 3.97
N LEU A 119 -4.20 7.41 3.28
CA LEU A 119 -5.12 6.97 2.21
C LEU A 119 -6.56 6.87 2.68
N ASP A 120 -6.78 6.31 3.87
CA ASP A 120 -8.11 5.95 4.39
C ASP A 120 -8.57 6.83 5.57
N GLY A 121 -7.82 7.89 5.90
CA GLY A 121 -8.16 8.79 7.01
C GLY A 121 -6.92 9.37 7.70
N ASN A 122 -7.01 9.56 9.01
CA ASN A 122 -5.94 10.18 9.80
C ASN A 122 -4.96 9.19 10.44
N GLU A 123 -5.23 7.90 10.35
CA GLU A 123 -4.39 6.82 10.86
C GLU A 123 -3.88 5.97 9.69
N MET A 124 -2.69 5.37 9.85
CA MET A 124 -2.14 4.46 8.83
C MET A 124 -2.89 3.13 8.82
N THR A 125 -3.10 2.61 7.61
CA THR A 125 -3.76 1.34 7.32
C THR A 125 -2.85 0.41 6.51
N LEU A 126 -3.30 -0.82 6.26
CA LEU A 126 -2.63 -1.77 5.37
C LEU A 126 -2.43 -1.20 3.96
N ALA A 127 -3.35 -0.35 3.48
CA ALA A 127 -3.19 0.32 2.19
C ALA A 127 -1.94 1.21 2.15
N ASP A 128 -1.68 1.96 3.24
CA ASP A 128 -0.49 2.79 3.37
C ASP A 128 0.79 1.93 3.47
N CYS A 129 0.74 0.84 4.25
CA CYS A 129 1.85 -0.11 4.36
C CYS A 129 2.23 -0.73 3.02
N ASN A 130 1.26 -0.98 2.14
CA ASN A 130 1.49 -1.51 0.79
C ASN A 130 2.00 -0.45 -0.20
N LEU A 131 1.49 0.79 -0.12
CA LEU A 131 1.78 1.84 -1.11
C LEU A 131 3.03 2.66 -0.78
N LEU A 132 3.23 3.07 0.46
CA LEU A 132 4.31 3.99 0.85
C LEU A 132 5.72 3.48 0.51
N PRO A 133 6.07 2.19 0.73
CA PRO A 133 7.38 1.69 0.32
C PRO A 133 7.59 1.75 -1.20
N LYS A 134 6.53 1.52 -1.99
CA LYS A 134 6.59 1.60 -3.46
C LYS A 134 6.78 3.04 -3.92
N LEU A 135 6.01 3.98 -3.38
CA LEU A 135 6.16 5.41 -3.68
C LEU A 135 7.53 5.93 -3.29
N HIS A 136 8.10 5.46 -2.18
CA HIS A 136 9.45 5.82 -1.78
C HIS A 136 10.48 5.42 -2.84
N ILE A 137 10.37 4.21 -3.43
CA ILE A 137 11.26 3.78 -4.52
C ILE A 137 11.08 4.63 -5.77
N VAL A 138 9.86 5.06 -6.10
CA VAL A 138 9.58 5.92 -7.28
C VAL A 138 10.23 7.30 -7.15
N LYS A 139 10.35 7.82 -5.92
CA LYS A 139 10.90 9.16 -5.65
C LYS A 139 12.43 9.23 -5.76
N VAL A 140 13.12 8.12 -5.45
CA VAL A 140 14.59 8.07 -5.27
C VAL A 140 15.32 8.05 -6.60
#